data_AF-A0A969RPE4-F1
#
_entry.id   AF-A0A969RPE4-F1
#
_cell.length_a   1.000
_cell.length_b   1.000
_cell.length_c   1.000
_cell.angle_alpha   90.00
_cell.angle_beta   90.00
_cell.angle_gamma   90.00
#
_symmetry.space_group_name_H-M   'P 1'
#
loop_
_entity.id
_entity.type
_entity.pdbx_description
1 polymer ?
#
loop_
_entity_poly.entity_id
_entity_poly.type
_entity_poly.pdbx_seq_one_letter_code
_entity_poly.pdbx_strand_id
1 'polypeptide(L)'
;MAVLQQFSVSVTLMWCIFLAAVLVYAPFILVVYGRIQVGVEALVAPRAVFDKLPAYAQRATWAHQNSFESFTLFAAAALMAYVTQVDSPWAVVVAIAYLPARFLYSVFYIFQVTPLRSLMFAIGSLSIGTLIVLSLLQAGF
;
A
#
# COMPACT_ATOMS: atom_id res chain seq x y z
N MET A 1 -1.17 -19.92 -15.87
CA MET A 1 0.29 -19.73 -15.68
C MET A 1 0.97 -18.96 -16.82
N ALA A 2 0.52 -19.06 -18.08
CA ALA A 2 1.14 -18.35 -19.21
C ALA A 2 1.07 -16.80 -19.16
N VAL A 3 0.02 -16.19 -18.57
CA VAL A 3 -0.13 -14.72 -18.52
C VAL A 3 0.93 -14.03 -17.63
N LEU A 4 1.47 -14.75 -16.64
CA LEU A 4 2.48 -14.20 -15.72
C LEU A 4 3.92 -14.31 -16.29
N GLN A 5 4.12 -15.04 -17.39
CA GLN A 5 5.43 -15.22 -18.03
C GLN A 5 5.74 -14.14 -19.08
N GLN A 6 4.81 -13.22 -19.36
CA GLN A 6 4.97 -12.25 -20.44
C GLN A 6 5.72 -10.99 -20.03
N PHE A 7 5.84 -10.71 -18.72
CA PHE A 7 6.54 -9.56 -18.18
C PHE A 7 7.71 -10.00 -17.30
N SER A 8 8.88 -9.38 -17.47
CA SER A 8 10.03 -9.63 -16.59
C SER A 8 9.69 -9.29 -15.13
N VAL A 9 10.19 -10.11 -14.20
CA VAL A 9 9.99 -9.90 -12.75
C VAL A 9 10.43 -8.49 -12.33
N SER A 10 11.59 -8.05 -12.81
CA SER A 10 12.16 -6.73 -12.54
C SER A 10 11.24 -5.57 -12.94
N VAL A 11 10.74 -5.56 -14.18
CA VAL A 11 9.77 -4.54 -14.65
C VAL A 11 8.48 -4.59 -13.84
N THR A 12 8.00 -5.78 -13.48
CA THR A 12 6.81 -5.93 -12.64
C THR A 12 7.00 -5.28 -11.27
N LEU A 13 8.13 -5.53 -10.61
CA LEU A 13 8.46 -4.94 -9.31
C LEU A 13 8.50 -3.40 -9.40
N MET A 14 9.14 -2.84 -10.44
CA MET A 14 9.21 -1.39 -10.65
C MET A 14 7.83 -0.75 -10.82
N TRP A 15 6.96 -1.34 -11.64
CA TRP A 15 5.59 -0.87 -11.79
C TRP A 15 4.77 -0.99 -10.50
N CYS A 16 4.95 -2.09 -9.76
CA CYS A 16 4.25 -2.26 -8.49
C CYS A 16 4.70 -1.23 -7.44
N ILE A 17 5.99 -0.86 -7.41
CA ILE A 17 6.46 0.24 -6.54
C ILE A 17 5.78 1.56 -6.93
N PHE A 18 5.76 1.90 -8.22
CA PHE A 18 5.12 3.13 -8.70
C PHE A 18 3.62 3.15 -8.35
N LEU A 19 2.89 2.08 -8.67
CA LEU A 19 1.45 1.99 -8.40
C LEU A 19 1.16 1.98 -6.89
N ALA A 20 1.98 1.32 -6.09
CA ALA A 20 1.85 1.36 -4.63
C ALA A 20 2.04 2.77 -4.07
N ALA A 21 3.00 3.54 -4.59
CA ALA A 21 3.20 4.94 -4.20
C ALA A 21 1.97 5.81 -4.53
N VAL A 22 1.37 5.61 -5.71
CA VAL A 22 0.10 6.28 -6.07
C VAL A 22 -1.02 5.88 -5.11
N LEU A 23 -1.14 4.60 -4.76
CA LEU A 23 -2.18 4.10 -3.85
C LEU A 23 -2.07 4.66 -2.43
N VAL A 24 -0.87 5.07 -1.98
CA VAL A 24 -0.73 5.78 -0.68
C VAL A 24 -1.62 7.03 -0.62
N TYR A 25 -1.75 7.74 -1.75
CA TYR A 25 -2.53 8.98 -1.82
C TYR A 25 -4.02 8.75 -2.12
N ALA A 26 -4.46 7.52 -2.43
CA ALA A 26 -5.87 7.23 -2.67
C ALA A 26 -6.79 7.63 -1.50
N PRO A 27 -6.53 7.24 -0.22
CA PRO A 27 -7.33 7.71 0.90
C PRO A 27 -7.17 9.22 1.17
N PHE A 28 -6.06 9.83 0.76
CA PHE A 28 -5.81 11.26 0.98
C PHE A 28 -6.80 12.16 0.22
N ILE A 29 -7.35 11.69 -0.91
CA ILE A 29 -8.41 12.41 -1.65
C ILE A 29 -9.60 12.69 -0.72
N LEU A 30 -10.01 11.71 0.09
CA LEU A 30 -11.11 11.86 1.05
C LEU A 30 -10.73 12.71 2.26
N VAL A 31 -9.45 12.75 2.63
CA VAL A 31 -8.93 13.68 3.65
C VAL A 31 -9.06 15.13 3.16
N VAL A 32 -8.64 15.41 1.92
CA VAL A 32 -8.74 16.74 1.31
C VAL A 32 -10.20 17.17 1.21
N TYR A 33 -11.09 16.28 0.76
CA TYR A 33 -12.52 16.57 0.72
C TYR A 33 -13.09 16.91 2.11
N GLY A 34 -12.74 16.12 3.14
CA GLY A 34 -13.16 16.41 4.51
C GLY A 34 -12.61 17.73 5.06
N ARG A 35 -11.37 18.10 4.70
CA ARG A 35 -10.79 19.40 5.08
C ARG A 35 -11.51 20.57 4.43
N ILE A 36 -11.86 20.46 3.15
CA ILE A 36 -12.63 21.49 2.44
C ILE A 36 -13.98 21.72 3.13
N GLN A 37 -14.63 20.66 3.62
CA GLN A 37 -15.89 20.78 4.37
C GLN A 37 -15.75 21.54 5.71
N VAL A 38 -14.58 21.46 6.37
CA VAL A 38 -14.29 22.21 7.60
C VAL A 38 -14.00 23.69 7.31
N GLY A 39 -13.50 24.02 6.11
CA GLY A 39 -13.30 25.39 5.66
C GLY A 39 -11.88 25.93 5.88
N VAL A 40 -11.74 27.26 5.89
CA VAL A 40 -10.44 27.98 5.83
C VAL A 40 -9.48 27.58 6.96
N GLU A 41 -9.99 27.30 8.16
CA GLU A 41 -9.19 26.85 9.30
C GLU A 41 -8.38 25.58 8.96
N ALA A 42 -8.99 24.65 8.21
CA ALA A 42 -8.35 23.41 7.76
C ALA A 42 -7.32 23.64 6.65
N LEU A 43 -7.36 24.78 5.96
CA LEU A 43 -6.35 25.14 4.95
C LEU A 43 -5.13 25.77 5.61
N VAL A 44 -5.32 26.56 6.66
CA VAL A 44 -4.24 27.23 7.41
C VAL A 44 -3.52 26.25 8.33
N ALA A 45 -4.27 25.42 9.06
CA ALA A 45 -3.72 24.47 10.04
C ALA A 45 -4.36 23.07 9.91
N PRO A 46 -4.14 22.35 8.79
CA PRO A 46 -4.82 21.09 8.46
C PRO A 46 -4.66 19.96 9.48
N ARG A 47 -3.62 20.02 10.32
CA ARG A 47 -3.36 19.04 11.38
C ARG A 47 -4.00 19.41 12.71
N ALA A 48 -4.23 20.69 12.97
CA ALA A 48 -4.83 21.17 14.22
C ALA A 48 -6.34 20.96 14.27
N VAL A 49 -6.99 20.82 13.11
CA VAL A 49 -8.44 20.63 13.00
C VAL A 49 -8.86 19.17 12.82
N PHE A 50 -7.99 18.21 13.16
CA PHE A 50 -8.26 16.79 12.94
C PHE A 50 -9.58 16.35 13.58
N ASP A 51 -9.83 16.78 14.82
CA ASP A 51 -11.04 16.41 15.58
C ASP A 51 -12.32 17.01 15.00
N LYS A 52 -12.20 18.04 14.15
CA LYS A 52 -13.32 18.67 13.44
C LYS A 52 -13.66 17.95 12.12
N LEU A 53 -12.81 17.03 11.66
CA LEU A 53 -13.07 16.30 10.42
C LEU A 53 -14.28 15.37 10.58
N PRO A 54 -15.09 15.19 9.53
CA PRO A 54 -16.07 14.12 9.50
C PRO A 54 -15.44 12.75 9.79
N ALA A 55 -16.17 11.84 10.42
CA ALA A 55 -15.63 10.55 10.86
C ALA A 55 -15.00 9.73 9.71
N TYR A 56 -15.52 9.81 8.48
CA TYR A 56 -14.91 9.15 7.32
C TYR A 56 -13.53 9.73 6.97
N ALA A 57 -13.33 11.04 7.12
CA ALA A 57 -12.10 11.75 6.79
C ALA A 57 -11.03 11.54 7.87
N GLN A 58 -11.44 11.41 9.14
CA GLN A 58 -10.55 10.95 10.21
C GLN A 58 -10.00 9.54 9.89
N ARG A 59 -10.89 8.61 9.53
CA ARG A 59 -10.49 7.25 9.10
C ARG A 59 -9.65 7.23 7.83
N ALA A 60 -9.93 8.10 6.88
CA ALA A 60 -9.11 8.26 5.68
C ALA A 60 -7.71 8.76 6.01
N THR A 61 -7.57 9.62 7.03
CA THR A 61 -6.26 10.09 7.52
C THR A 61 -5.47 8.93 8.11
N TRP A 62 -6.09 8.09 8.94
CA TRP A 62 -5.44 6.90 9.50
C TRP A 62 -5.09 5.87 8.42
N ALA A 63 -5.96 5.67 7.42
CA ALA A 63 -5.67 4.81 6.27
C ALA A 63 -4.48 5.32 5.44
N HIS A 64 -4.37 6.63 5.24
CA HIS A 64 -3.25 7.26 4.55
C HIS A 64 -1.92 7.08 5.32
N GLN A 65 -1.92 7.29 6.63
CA GLN A 65 -0.76 7.06 7.50
C GLN A 65 -0.30 5.60 7.45
N ASN A 66 -1.22 4.65 7.64
CA ASN A 66 -0.89 3.23 7.53
C ASN A 66 -0.38 2.84 6.13
N SER A 67 -0.84 3.53 5.08
CA SER A 67 -0.35 3.28 3.73
C SER A 67 1.09 3.70 3.54
N PHE A 68 1.56 4.77 4.19
CA PHE A 68 2.99 5.10 4.22
C PHE A 68 3.82 4.06 4.98
N GLU A 69 3.35 3.59 6.15
CA GLU A 69 4.04 2.54 6.93
C GLU A 69 4.24 1.27 6.10
N SER A 70 3.16 0.78 5.49
CA SER A 70 3.19 -0.42 4.65
C SER A 70 3.99 -0.21 3.37
N PHE A 71 3.84 0.94 2.71
CA PHE A 71 4.58 1.25 1.47
C PHE A 71 6.08 1.27 1.70
N THR A 72 6.55 1.83 2.81
CA THR A 72 7.98 1.90 3.14
C THR A 72 8.60 0.51 3.18
N LEU A 73 7.93 -0.44 3.84
CA LEU A 73 8.37 -1.83 3.91
C LEU A 73 8.25 -2.55 2.56
N PHE A 74 7.16 -2.33 1.82
CA PHE A 74 6.98 -2.93 0.49
C PHE A 74 8.01 -2.44 -0.53
N ALA A 75 8.29 -1.14 -0.57
CA ALA A 75 9.28 -0.57 -1.46
C ALA A 75 10.67 -1.15 -1.18
N ALA A 76 11.05 -1.27 0.10
CA ALA A 76 12.30 -1.92 0.49
C ALA A 76 12.33 -3.39 0.05
N ALA A 77 11.28 -4.17 0.32
CA ALA A 77 11.20 -5.59 -0.06
C ALA A 77 11.23 -5.82 -1.58
N ALA A 78 10.52 -5.00 -2.35
CA ALA A 78 10.52 -5.06 -3.82
C ALA A 78 11.87 -4.63 -4.41
N LEU A 79 12.53 -3.62 -3.84
CA LEU A 79 13.88 -3.22 -4.23
C LEU A 79 14.92 -4.29 -3.87
N MET A 80 14.78 -4.97 -2.73
CA MET A 80 15.62 -6.13 -2.39
C MET A 80 15.49 -7.19 -3.48
N ALA A 81 14.27 -7.61 -3.83
CA ALA A 81 14.04 -8.62 -4.86
C ALA A 81 14.56 -8.21 -6.24
N TYR A 82 14.47 -6.92 -6.56
CA TYR A 82 15.04 -6.36 -7.78
C TYR A 82 16.57 -6.42 -7.78
N VAL A 83 17.23 -6.00 -6.70
CA VAL A 83 18.70 -5.94 -6.60
C VAL A 83 19.32 -7.34 -6.53
N THR A 84 18.68 -8.28 -5.83
CA THR A 84 19.15 -9.67 -5.78
C THR A 84 18.80 -10.47 -7.04
N GLN A 85 18.13 -9.86 -8.02
CA GLN A 85 17.75 -10.49 -9.29
C GLN A 85 16.88 -11.74 -9.09
N VAL A 86 15.89 -11.66 -8.18
CA VAL A 86 14.93 -12.75 -7.97
C VAL A 86 14.19 -13.05 -9.28
N ASP A 87 14.32 -14.29 -9.77
CA ASP A 87 13.57 -14.81 -10.91
C ASP A 87 12.55 -15.87 -10.46
N SER A 88 11.45 -15.40 -9.87
CA SER A 88 10.41 -16.29 -9.32
C SER A 88 9.02 -15.82 -9.74
N PRO A 89 8.15 -16.71 -10.26
CA PRO A 89 6.75 -16.39 -10.50
C PRO A 89 6.02 -15.93 -9.23
N TRP A 90 6.48 -16.40 -8.06
CA TRP A 90 5.90 -15.98 -6.78
C TRP A 90 6.17 -14.51 -6.48
N ALA A 91 7.34 -13.97 -6.85
CA ALA A 91 7.65 -12.55 -6.69
C ALA A 91 6.65 -11.67 -7.47
N VAL A 92 6.31 -12.07 -8.69
CA VAL A 92 5.29 -11.42 -9.53
C VAL A 92 3.92 -11.47 -8.86
N VAL A 93 3.50 -12.67 -8.41
CA VAL A 93 2.18 -12.86 -7.78
C VAL A 93 2.01 -11.97 -6.55
N VAL A 94 3.00 -11.97 -5.64
CA VAL A 94 2.87 -11.21 -4.39
C VAL A 94 3.02 -9.70 -4.60
N ALA A 95 3.86 -9.27 -5.55
CA ALA A 95 3.97 -7.85 -5.89
C ALA A 95 2.65 -7.31 -6.46
N ILE A 96 2.00 -8.07 -7.34
CA ILE A 96 0.69 -7.71 -7.89
C ILE A 96 -0.40 -7.78 -6.80
N ALA A 97 -0.41 -8.83 -5.96
CA ALA A 97 -1.41 -9.00 -4.90
C ALA A 97 -1.38 -7.88 -3.85
N TYR A 98 -0.21 -7.28 -3.60
CA TYR A 98 -0.06 -6.14 -2.70
C TYR A 98 -0.92 -4.94 -3.13
N LEU A 99 -1.03 -4.65 -4.43
CA LEU A 99 -1.76 -3.47 -4.95
C LEU A 99 -3.26 -3.47 -4.60
N PRO A 100 -4.07 -4.49 -4.99
CA PRO A 100 -5.47 -4.53 -4.62
C PRO A 100 -5.64 -4.66 -3.11
N ALA A 101 -4.73 -5.34 -2.39
CA ALA A 101 -4.77 -5.41 -0.94
C ALA A 101 -4.65 -4.01 -0.31
N ARG A 102 -3.74 -3.15 -0.78
CA ARG A 102 -3.60 -1.76 -0.27
C ARG A 102 -4.78 -0.87 -0.61
N PHE A 103 -5.32 -1.01 -1.82
CA PHE A 103 -6.52 -0.28 -2.21
C PHE A 103 -7.71 -0.67 -1.33
N LEU A 104 -8.01 -1.98 -1.23
CA LEU A 104 -9.12 -2.50 -0.46
C LEU A 104 -8.95 -2.30 1.05
N TYR A 105 -7.72 -2.36 1.58
CA TYR A 105 -7.43 -2.02 2.97
C TYR A 105 -7.95 -0.60 3.29
N SER A 106 -7.60 0.37 2.44
CA SER A 106 -8.02 1.77 2.63
C SER A 106 -9.55 1.91 2.54
N VAL A 107 -10.19 1.24 1.58
CA VAL A 107 -11.66 1.20 1.45
C VAL A 107 -12.30 0.66 2.73
N PHE A 108 -11.91 -0.55 3.17
CA PHE A 108 -12.49 -1.17 4.36
C PHE A 108 -12.18 -0.40 5.65
N TYR A 109 -11.05 0.29 5.72
CA TYR A 109 -10.74 1.19 6.83
C TYR A 109 -11.76 2.32 6.90
N ILE A 110 -11.99 3.01 5.78
CA ILE A 110 -12.89 4.18 5.73
C ILE A 110 -14.35 3.80 6.00
N PHE A 111 -14.77 2.62 5.54
CA PHE A 111 -16.13 2.09 5.78
C PHE A 111 -16.27 1.27 7.08
N GLN A 112 -15.22 1.14 7.89
CA GLN A 112 -15.21 0.38 9.15
C GLN A 112 -15.56 -1.13 9.02
N VAL A 113 -15.16 -1.77 7.91
CA VAL A 113 -15.34 -3.21 7.72
C VAL A 113 -14.14 -3.97 8.30
N THR A 114 -14.12 -4.11 9.63
CA THR A 114 -12.95 -4.58 10.39
C THR A 114 -12.37 -5.94 9.95
N PRO A 115 -13.16 -7.02 9.74
CA PRO A 115 -12.59 -8.32 9.36
C PRO A 115 -11.88 -8.27 8.01
N LEU A 116 -12.47 -7.59 7.02
CA LEU A 116 -11.89 -7.47 5.69
C LEU A 116 -10.67 -6.54 5.69
N ARG A 117 -10.68 -5.48 6.51
CA ARG A 117 -9.48 -4.65 6.73
C ARG A 117 -8.31 -5.49 7.24
N SER A 118 -8.54 -6.34 8.24
CA SER A 118 -7.49 -7.21 8.79
C SER A 118 -7.00 -8.25 7.78
N LEU A 119 -7.91 -8.80 6.96
CA LEU A 119 -7.52 -9.71 5.87
C LEU A 119 -6.61 -9.02 4.85
N MET A 120 -6.97 -7.81 4.40
CA MET A 120 -6.15 -7.05 3.46
C MET A 120 -4.78 -6.68 4.04
N PHE A 121 -4.73 -6.36 5.34
CA PHE A 121 -3.47 -6.16 6.05
C PHE A 121 -2.59 -7.41 6.03
N ALA A 122 -3.16 -8.58 6.31
CA ALA A 122 -2.44 -9.84 6.28
C ALA A 122 -1.89 -10.15 4.89
N ILE A 123 -2.69 -9.98 3.83
CA ILE A 123 -2.23 -10.19 2.44
C ILE A 123 -1.08 -9.23 2.08
N GLY A 124 -1.18 -7.96 2.46
CA GLY A 124 -0.12 -6.98 2.23
C GLY A 124 1.18 -7.35 2.97
N SER A 125 1.07 -7.70 4.25
CA SER A 125 2.21 -8.10 5.07
C SER A 125 2.87 -9.40 4.59
N LEU A 126 2.08 -10.40 4.21
CA LEU A 126 2.59 -11.64 3.62
C LEU A 126 3.31 -11.36 2.30
N SER A 127 2.77 -10.46 1.47
CA SER A 127 3.43 -10.10 0.20
C SER A 127 4.81 -9.49 0.42
N ILE A 128 4.93 -8.58 1.40
CA ILE A 128 6.20 -7.99 1.82
C ILE A 128 7.17 -9.08 2.33
N GLY A 129 6.70 -9.94 3.23
CA GLY A 129 7.52 -11.01 3.81
C GLY A 129 8.02 -12.00 2.74
N THR A 130 7.16 -12.39 1.80
CA THR A 130 7.55 -13.28 0.70
C THR A 130 8.61 -12.67 -0.19
N LEU A 131 8.52 -11.38 -0.54
CA LEU A 131 9.57 -10.71 -1.31
C LEU A 131 10.91 -10.69 -0.57
N ILE A 132 10.90 -10.42 0.74
CA ILE A 132 12.11 -10.46 1.57
C ILE A 132 12.70 -11.87 1.59
N VAL A 133 11.88 -12.90 1.88
CA VAL A 133 12.34 -14.30 1.93
C VAL A 133 12.92 -14.75 0.60
N LEU A 134 12.24 -14.47 -0.52
CA LEU A 134 12.75 -14.80 -1.85
C LEU A 134 14.10 -14.10 -2.12
N SER A 135 14.24 -12.85 -1.67
CA SER A 135 15.50 -12.11 -1.83
C SER A 135 16.65 -12.73 -1.03
N LEU A 136 16.38 -13.17 0.20
CA LEU A 136 17.37 -13.81 1.07
C LEU A 136 17.82 -15.17 0.51
N LEU A 137 16.86 -16.00 0.08
CA LEU A 137 17.16 -17.29 -0.56
C LEU A 137 17.99 -17.11 -1.84
N GLN A 138 17.66 -16.10 -2.65
CA GLN A 138 18.43 -15.77 -3.86
C GLN A 138 19.86 -15.31 -3.55
N ALA A 139 20.07 -14.68 -2.39
CA ALA A 139 21.38 -14.27 -1.89
C ALA A 139 22.17 -15.40 -1.18
N GLY A 140 21.59 -16.60 -1.05
CA GLY A 140 22.25 -17.78 -0.47
C GLY A 140 22.12 -17.91 1.06
N PHE A 141 21.13 -17.27 1.67
CA PHE A 141 20.76 -17.45 3.09
C PHE A 141 19.64 -18.48 3.27
#